data_AF-A0A975IWR3-F1
#
_entry.id   AF-A0A975IWR3-F1
#
_cell.length_a   1.000
_cell.length_b   1.000
_cell.length_c   1.000
_cell.angle_alpha   90.00
_cell.angle_beta   90.00
_cell.angle_gamma   90.00
#
_symmetry.space_group_name_H-M   'P 1'
#
loop_
_entity.id
_entity.type
_entity.pdbx_description
1 polymer ?
#
loop_
_entity_poly.entity_id
_entity_poly.type
_entity_poly.pdbx_seq_one_letter_code
_entity_poly.pdbx_strand_id
1 'polypeptide(L)'
;MPFILAFKPSVKIYRILFRVVKSFPIKLAEINCGPIDMPSTSRFGRRGIASPDAPPKAAGDPGLERQSGSSASSFVGLLFSFEGRVPRLSYWLSQIGCIIVSQLVAFLCRILNEGLHRQGEGASASLGIASLVLIVMLILLGVLALAFWISLTFVVRRWHDRDKSGAWALLGFIPIIGWMWQGIECGFLEGSLGPNRYGPSPKGITGVTFEDFGPAPVA
;
A
#
# COMPACT_ATOMS: atom_id res chain seq x y z
N MET A 1 9.91 -35.96 1.12
CA MET A 1 8.53 -36.41 0.82
C MET A 1 7.74 -35.22 0.28
N PRO A 2 7.33 -35.20 -1.00
CA PRO A 2 6.80 -33.98 -1.62
C PRO A 2 5.32 -33.79 -1.26
N PHE A 3 5.04 -32.78 -0.44
CA PHE A 3 3.70 -32.26 -0.18
C PHE A 3 3.32 -31.28 -1.31
N ILE A 4 2.94 -31.80 -2.48
CA ILE A 4 2.16 -31.05 -3.46
C ILE A 4 0.83 -31.80 -3.63
N LEU A 5 -0.12 -31.52 -2.73
CA LEU A 5 -1.49 -31.93 -2.92
C LEU A 5 -2.23 -30.80 -3.65
N ALA A 6 -2.69 -31.15 -4.84
CA ALA A 6 -3.57 -30.35 -5.68
C ALA A 6 -4.84 -29.96 -4.92
N PHE A 7 -4.85 -28.73 -4.40
CA PHE A 7 -6.08 -28.09 -3.95
C PHE A 7 -6.91 -27.85 -5.22
N LYS A 8 -7.91 -28.69 -5.49
CA LYS A 8 -9.01 -28.36 -6.41
C LYS A 8 -10.02 -27.55 -5.62
N PRO A 9 -10.00 -26.21 -5.62
CA PRO A 9 -11.00 -25.42 -4.90
C PRO A 9 -12.37 -25.73 -5.53
N SER A 10 -13.21 -26.40 -4.76
CA SER A 10 -14.56 -26.78 -5.18
C SER A 10 -15.38 -25.53 -5.52
N VAL A 11 -16.26 -25.60 -6.52
CA VAL A 11 -17.15 -24.50 -6.96
C VAL A 11 -17.95 -23.87 -5.80
N LYS A 12 -18.17 -24.64 -4.72
CA LYS A 12 -18.76 -24.17 -3.46
C LYS A 12 -17.97 -23.04 -2.81
N ILE A 13 -16.64 -23.06 -2.90
CA ILE A 13 -15.75 -22.03 -2.34
C ILE A 13 -15.97 -20.71 -3.07
N TYR A 14 -16.00 -20.72 -4.41
CA TYR A 14 -16.31 -19.52 -5.20
C TYR A 14 -17.70 -18.96 -4.90
N ARG A 15 -18.68 -19.83 -4.61
CA ARG A 15 -20.05 -19.42 -4.26
C ARG A 15 -20.13 -18.76 -2.88
N ILE A 16 -19.37 -19.25 -1.91
CA ILE A 16 -19.23 -18.62 -0.59
C ILE A 16 -18.48 -17.29 -0.72
N LEU A 17 -17.40 -17.25 -1.53
CA LEU A 17 -16.65 -16.04 -1.83
C LEU A 17 -17.54 -14.95 -2.43
N PHE A 18 -18.35 -15.32 -3.42
CA PHE A 18 -19.27 -14.41 -4.09
C PHE A 18 -20.39 -13.93 -3.15
N ARG A 19 -20.84 -14.77 -2.22
CA ARG A 19 -21.79 -14.37 -1.18
C ARG A 19 -21.16 -13.39 -0.19
N VAL A 20 -19.98 -13.69 0.33
CA VAL A 20 -19.25 -12.79 1.25
C VAL A 20 -18.95 -11.44 0.58
N VAL A 21 -18.49 -11.45 -0.68
CA VAL A 21 -18.27 -10.23 -1.47
C VAL A 21 -19.56 -9.43 -1.67
N LYS A 22 -20.69 -10.10 -1.94
CA LYS A 22 -22.01 -9.44 -2.07
C LYS A 22 -22.63 -9.01 -0.74
N SER A 23 -22.20 -9.58 0.38
CA SER A 23 -22.69 -9.25 1.72
C SER A 23 -22.09 -7.95 2.27
N PHE A 24 -20.99 -7.44 1.70
CA PHE A 24 -20.54 -6.10 2.00
C PHE A 24 -21.49 -5.08 1.35
N PRO A 25 -21.98 -4.06 2.07
CA PRO A 25 -22.81 -3.00 1.53
C PRO A 25 -21.94 -2.07 0.67
N ILE A 26 -21.52 -2.57 -0.48
CA ILE A 26 -20.86 -1.79 -1.52
C ILE A 26 -21.99 -0.99 -2.16
N LYS A 27 -22.18 0.25 -1.72
CA LYS A 27 -22.88 1.22 -2.56
C LYS A 27 -22.07 1.28 -3.85
N LEU A 28 -22.60 0.65 -4.90
CA LEU A 28 -22.39 1.08 -6.27
C LEU A 28 -22.95 2.50 -6.32
N ALA A 29 -22.19 3.47 -5.80
CA ALA A 29 -22.45 4.86 -6.07
C ALA A 29 -22.37 4.96 -7.59
N GLU A 30 -23.53 5.24 -8.16
CA GLU A 30 -23.73 5.49 -9.57
C GLU A 30 -22.50 6.21 -10.12
N ILE A 31 -21.90 5.60 -11.13
CA ILE A 31 -20.94 6.26 -12.01
C ILE A 31 -21.76 7.28 -12.79
N ASN A 32 -22.17 8.36 -12.13
CA ASN A 32 -22.57 9.59 -12.77
C ASN A 32 -21.25 10.30 -13.09
N CYS A 33 -20.67 9.94 -14.23
CA CYS A 33 -19.67 10.77 -14.87
C CYS A 33 -20.37 12.07 -15.30
N GLY A 34 -20.57 12.98 -14.34
CA GLY A 34 -20.79 14.38 -14.67
C GLY A 34 -19.64 14.85 -15.57
N PRO A 35 -19.90 15.78 -16.51
CA PRO A 35 -18.89 16.25 -17.43
C PRO A 35 -17.65 16.70 -16.65
N ILE A 36 -16.53 16.07 -16.97
CA ILE A 36 -15.21 16.42 -16.44
C ILE A 36 -14.93 17.84 -16.94
N ASP A 37 -15.00 18.82 -16.06
CA ASP A 37 -14.46 20.16 -16.33
C ASP A 37 -12.94 20.03 -16.46
N MET A 38 -12.47 19.90 -17.69
CA MET A 38 -11.05 20.09 -17.99
C MET A 38 -10.72 21.58 -17.82
N PRO A 39 -9.69 21.95 -17.03
CA PRO A 39 -9.13 23.29 -17.13
C PRO A 39 -8.62 23.49 -18.56
N SER A 40 -9.07 24.56 -19.21
CA SER A 40 -8.79 24.85 -20.60
C SER A 40 -7.29 24.79 -20.89
N THR A 41 -6.94 23.99 -21.89
CA THR A 41 -5.60 23.83 -22.45
C THR A 41 -5.17 25.14 -23.14
N SER A 42 -4.73 26.12 -22.37
CA SER A 42 -4.15 27.36 -22.90
C SER A 42 -2.83 27.77 -22.25
N ARG A 43 -2.31 26.98 -21.30
CA ARG A 43 -1.06 27.28 -20.57
C ARG A 43 0.00 26.20 -20.69
N PHE A 44 0.03 25.46 -21.79
CA PHE A 44 1.12 24.53 -22.11
C PHE A 44 1.64 24.81 -23.51
N GLY A 45 2.41 25.90 -23.64
CA GLY A 45 2.89 26.37 -24.93
C GLY A 45 3.75 27.62 -24.85
N ARG A 46 4.62 27.74 -23.83
CA ARG A 46 5.68 28.77 -23.83
C ARG A 46 6.84 28.37 -22.93
N ARG A 47 7.67 27.45 -23.39
CA ARG A 47 9.02 27.24 -22.86
C ARG A 47 10.01 27.18 -24.03
N GLY A 48 10.75 28.27 -24.21
CA GLY A 48 12.12 28.27 -24.72
C GLY A 48 12.36 28.07 -26.21
N ILE A 49 12.17 29.12 -27.01
CA ILE A 49 13.18 29.52 -28.01
C ILE A 49 13.46 31.00 -27.74
N ALA A 50 14.69 31.33 -27.35
CA ALA A 50 15.09 32.71 -27.16
C ALA A 50 15.06 33.43 -28.51
N SER A 51 14.30 34.51 -28.61
CA SER A 51 14.43 35.46 -29.71
C SER A 51 15.82 36.14 -29.60
N PRO A 52 16.61 36.23 -30.67
CA PRO A 52 17.95 36.83 -30.64
C PRO A 52 18.02 38.28 -30.13
N ASP A 53 16.88 39.00 -30.07
CA ASP A 53 16.86 40.46 -29.87
C ASP A 53 16.20 40.92 -28.55
N ALA A 54 16.09 40.06 -27.53
CA ALA A 54 15.46 40.47 -26.26
C ALA A 54 16.44 41.26 -25.35
N PRO A 55 16.10 42.51 -24.92
CA PRO A 55 16.97 43.29 -24.04
C PRO A 55 17.06 42.69 -22.62
N PRO A 56 18.16 42.94 -21.89
CA PRO A 56 18.43 42.29 -20.62
C PRO A 56 17.47 42.78 -19.53
N LYS A 57 16.54 41.93 -19.11
CA LYS A 57 15.77 42.15 -17.88
C LYS A 57 16.55 41.59 -16.69
N ALA A 58 17.15 42.52 -15.96
CA ALA A 58 17.57 42.32 -14.59
C ALA A 58 16.36 42.11 -13.65
N ALA A 59 16.68 41.54 -12.48
CA ALA A 59 15.90 41.50 -11.24
C ALA A 59 14.94 40.31 -11.02
N GLY A 60 15.45 39.38 -10.20
CA GLY A 60 14.71 38.79 -9.07
C GLY A 60 13.84 37.59 -9.39
N ASP A 61 14.38 36.38 -9.21
CA ASP A 61 13.58 35.16 -9.10
C ASP A 61 13.57 34.69 -7.63
N PRO A 62 12.71 35.26 -6.75
CA PRO A 62 12.51 34.74 -5.40
C PRO A 62 11.56 33.53 -5.48
N GLY A 63 12.03 32.44 -6.06
CA GLY A 63 11.16 31.30 -6.37
C GLY A 63 11.85 29.94 -6.37
N LEU A 64 13.14 29.88 -6.05
CA LEU A 64 13.86 28.63 -5.83
C LEU A 64 13.96 28.32 -4.34
N GLU A 65 12.84 28.41 -3.62
CA GLU A 65 12.75 27.88 -2.26
C GLU A 65 12.82 26.35 -2.36
N ARG A 66 14.06 25.90 -2.18
CA ARG A 66 14.52 24.53 -2.15
C ARG A 66 13.60 23.72 -1.21
N GLN A 67 12.73 22.87 -1.77
CA GLN A 67 11.85 21.91 -1.06
C GLN A 67 12.66 20.83 -0.32
N SER A 68 13.54 21.23 0.61
CA SER A 68 14.47 20.33 1.31
C SER A 68 13.93 19.83 2.66
N GLY A 69 12.70 20.20 3.03
CA GLY A 69 12.09 19.86 4.33
C GLY A 69 11.21 18.61 4.38
N SER A 70 11.03 17.84 3.29
CA SER A 70 9.85 16.93 3.17
C SER A 70 10.16 15.44 3.00
N SER A 71 11.30 14.91 3.47
CA SER A 71 11.52 13.45 3.37
C SER A 71 10.89 12.69 4.53
N ALA A 72 11.12 13.16 5.77
CA ALA A 72 10.58 12.52 6.98
C ALA A 72 9.07 12.70 7.12
N SER A 73 8.52 13.88 6.82
CA SER A 73 7.06 14.11 6.80
C SER A 73 6.37 13.26 5.73
N SER A 74 6.99 13.08 4.57
CA SER A 74 6.48 12.20 3.51
C SER A 74 6.53 10.73 3.94
N PHE A 75 7.60 10.29 4.62
CA PHE A 75 7.73 8.91 5.08
C PHE A 75 6.81 8.58 6.27
N VAL A 76 6.72 9.45 7.28
CA VAL A 76 5.77 9.29 8.39
C VAL A 76 4.33 9.34 7.87
N GLY A 77 4.04 10.24 6.93
CA GLY A 77 2.77 10.29 6.22
C GLY A 77 2.47 8.98 5.49
N LEU A 78 3.45 8.34 4.86
CA LEU A 78 3.32 7.03 4.21
C LEU A 78 2.97 5.92 5.21
N LEU A 79 3.56 5.95 6.41
CA LEU A 79 3.39 4.90 7.42
C LEU A 79 2.09 5.01 8.22
N PHE A 80 1.59 6.22 8.47
CA PHE A 80 0.46 6.45 9.39
C PHE A 80 -0.81 7.00 8.74
N SER A 81 -0.76 7.43 7.47
CA SER A 81 -1.97 7.84 6.73
C SER A 81 -2.50 6.73 5.82
N PHE A 82 -3.80 6.72 5.60
CA PHE A 82 -4.47 5.86 4.61
C PHE A 82 -4.68 6.56 3.26
N GLU A 83 -4.32 7.83 3.17
CA GLU A 83 -4.54 8.65 1.98
C GLU A 83 -3.52 8.36 0.87
N GLY A 84 -3.98 8.46 -0.37
CA GLY A 84 -3.16 8.27 -1.55
C GLY A 84 -3.08 6.84 -2.06
N ARG A 85 -2.17 6.65 -3.01
CA ARG A 85 -1.99 5.42 -3.80
C ARG A 85 -0.55 4.97 -3.72
N VAL A 86 -0.32 3.65 -3.72
CA VAL A 86 1.04 3.07 -3.67
C VAL A 86 1.31 2.20 -4.89
N PRO A 87 2.53 2.26 -5.46
CA PRO A 87 2.91 1.37 -6.54
C PRO A 87 3.16 -0.05 -6.00
N ARG A 88 3.11 -1.03 -6.90
CA ARG A 88 3.27 -2.46 -6.58
C ARG A 88 4.57 -2.78 -5.84
N LEU A 89 5.69 -2.15 -6.23
CA LEU A 89 6.98 -2.41 -5.60
C LEU A 89 6.96 -2.03 -4.11
N SER A 90 6.48 -0.84 -3.79
CA SER A 90 6.37 -0.37 -2.41
C SER A 90 5.42 -1.25 -1.59
N TYR A 91 4.33 -1.73 -2.19
CA TYR A 91 3.45 -2.72 -1.57
C TYR A 91 4.20 -4.02 -1.23
N TRP A 92 4.90 -4.64 -2.20
CA TRP A 92 5.63 -5.87 -1.95
C TRP A 92 6.76 -5.72 -0.94
N LEU A 93 7.53 -4.63 -1.00
CA LEU A 93 8.58 -4.34 -0.02
C LEU A 93 8.01 -4.20 1.39
N SER A 94 6.90 -3.48 1.55
CA SER A 94 6.22 -3.34 2.84
C SER A 94 5.69 -4.69 3.35
N GLN A 95 4.99 -5.46 2.50
CA GLN A 95 4.42 -6.75 2.90
C GLN A 95 5.52 -7.76 3.27
N ILE A 96 6.56 -7.89 2.45
CA ILE A 96 7.68 -8.81 2.72
C ILE A 96 8.43 -8.36 3.99
N GLY A 97 8.70 -7.07 4.15
CA GLY A 97 9.33 -6.52 5.35
C GLY A 97 8.53 -6.82 6.62
N CYS A 98 7.22 -6.57 6.61
CA CYS A 98 6.34 -6.86 7.74
C CYS A 98 6.25 -8.37 8.05
N ILE A 99 6.25 -9.23 7.01
CA ILE A 99 6.31 -10.69 7.19
C ILE A 99 7.62 -11.10 7.85
N ILE A 100 8.77 -10.61 7.38
CA ILE A 100 10.08 -10.92 7.96
C ILE A 100 10.13 -10.51 9.44
N VAL A 101 9.74 -9.28 9.76
CA VAL A 101 9.68 -8.79 11.14
C VAL A 101 8.78 -9.69 12.00
N SER A 102 7.60 -10.04 11.49
CA SER A 102 6.66 -10.92 12.21
C SER A 102 7.25 -12.31 12.45
N GLN A 103 7.97 -12.88 11.48
CA GLN A 103 8.62 -14.19 11.61
C GLN A 103 9.78 -14.16 12.61
N LEU A 104 10.58 -13.08 12.62
CA LEU A 104 11.67 -12.90 13.57
C LEU A 104 11.14 -12.76 15.00
N VAL A 105 10.09 -11.95 15.21
CA VAL A 105 9.44 -11.82 16.51
C VAL A 105 8.84 -13.16 16.96
N ALA A 106 8.12 -13.85 16.08
CA ALA A 106 7.55 -15.16 16.41
C ALA A 106 8.64 -16.20 16.74
N PHE A 107 9.81 -16.14 16.09
CA PHE A 107 10.95 -16.98 16.42
C PHE A 107 11.50 -16.66 17.81
N LEU A 108 11.71 -15.39 18.14
CA LEU A 108 12.14 -14.94 19.46
C LEU A 108 11.15 -15.36 20.57
N CYS A 109 9.84 -15.21 20.33
CA CYS A 109 8.82 -15.67 21.26
C CYS A 109 8.90 -17.18 21.51
N ARG A 110 9.19 -18.00 20.49
CA ARG A 110 9.37 -19.45 20.68
C ARG A 110 10.59 -19.76 21.56
N ILE A 111 11.71 -19.09 21.34
CA ILE A 111 12.92 -19.25 22.18
C ILE A 111 12.62 -18.88 23.64
N LEU A 112 11.96 -17.75 23.86
CA LEU A 112 11.65 -17.26 25.21
C LEU A 112 10.65 -18.15 25.94
N ASN A 113 9.60 -18.60 25.26
CA ASN A 113 8.60 -19.52 25.83
C ASN A 113 9.20 -20.89 26.18
N GLU A 114 10.06 -21.42 25.30
CA GLU A 114 10.76 -22.69 25.54
C GLU A 114 11.73 -22.58 26.73
N GLY A 115 12.47 -21.47 26.82
CA GLY A 115 13.35 -21.20 27.97
C GLY A 115 12.57 -21.13 29.29
N LEU A 116 11.38 -20.51 29.28
CA LEU A 116 10.50 -20.45 30.44
C LEU A 116 9.92 -21.83 30.82
N HIS A 117 9.49 -22.63 29.84
CA HIS A 117 8.94 -23.97 30.08
C HIS A 117 9.95 -24.89 30.76
N ARG A 118 11.21 -24.87 30.32
CA ARG A 118 12.30 -25.66 30.94
C ARG A 118 12.56 -25.27 32.40
N GLN A 119 12.23 -24.05 32.79
CA GLN A 119 12.40 -23.58 34.17
C GLN A 119 11.22 -24.01 35.07
N GLY A 120 10.01 -24.11 34.49
CA GLY A 120 8.77 -24.44 35.21
C GLY A 120 8.65 -25.87 35.71
N GLU A 121 9.49 -26.80 35.24
CA GLU A 121 9.48 -28.21 35.69
C GLU A 121 10.29 -28.46 36.98
N GLY A 122 11.06 -27.48 37.47
CA GLY A 122 11.90 -27.69 38.66
C GLY A 122 12.29 -26.46 39.48
N ALA A 123 11.91 -25.25 39.08
CA ALA A 123 12.26 -24.04 39.82
C ALA A 123 11.08 -23.06 39.83
N SER A 124 10.72 -22.58 41.01
CA SER A 124 9.93 -21.35 41.15
C SER A 124 10.72 -20.24 40.45
N ALA A 125 10.33 -19.87 39.23
CA ALA A 125 10.90 -18.72 38.54
C ALA A 125 10.84 -17.53 39.50
N SER A 126 12.01 -16.94 39.81
CA SER A 126 12.03 -15.78 40.71
C SER A 126 11.13 -14.69 40.11
N LEU A 127 10.38 -13.98 40.95
CA LEU A 127 9.45 -12.94 40.52
C LEU A 127 10.12 -11.91 39.59
N GLY A 128 11.43 -11.71 39.71
CA GLY A 128 12.24 -10.87 38.83
C GLY A 128 12.41 -11.42 37.41
N ILE A 129 12.63 -12.73 37.23
CA ILE A 129 12.78 -13.32 35.90
C ILE A 129 11.42 -13.35 35.18
N ALA A 130 10.36 -13.72 35.88
CA ALA A 130 9.02 -13.76 35.31
C ALA A 130 8.55 -12.36 34.86
N SER A 131 8.80 -11.33 35.67
CA SER A 131 8.46 -9.95 35.31
C SER A 131 9.28 -9.42 34.12
N LEU A 132 10.58 -9.75 34.03
CA LEU A 132 11.41 -9.39 32.88
C LEU A 132 10.91 -10.05 31.59
N VAL A 133 10.60 -11.35 31.61
CA VAL A 133 10.07 -12.07 30.44
C VAL A 133 8.75 -11.46 29.99
N LEU A 134 7.86 -11.11 30.92
CA LEU A 134 6.61 -10.43 30.59
C LEU A 134 6.84 -9.08 29.90
N ILE A 135 7.76 -8.25 30.41
CA ILE A 135 8.10 -6.96 29.80
C ILE A 135 8.59 -7.16 28.36
N VAL A 136 9.49 -8.12 28.14
CA VAL A 136 9.99 -8.44 26.79
C VAL A 136 8.86 -8.91 25.88
N MET A 137 7.94 -9.77 26.36
CA MET A 137 6.77 -10.20 25.59
C MET A 137 5.87 -9.03 25.18
N LEU A 138 5.64 -8.06 26.07
CA LEU A 138 4.85 -6.87 25.77
C LEU A 138 5.51 -5.98 24.72
N ILE A 139 6.83 -5.81 24.79
CA ILE A 139 7.59 -5.07 23.77
C ILE A 139 7.46 -5.76 22.40
N LEU A 140 7.66 -7.08 22.35
CA LEU A 140 7.52 -7.86 21.11
C LEU A 140 6.10 -7.80 20.54
N LEU A 141 5.08 -7.82 21.40
CA LEU A 141 3.69 -7.60 20.99
C LEU A 141 3.49 -6.21 20.37
N GLY A 142 4.08 -5.17 20.96
CA GLY A 142 4.07 -3.81 20.40
C GLY A 142 4.71 -3.74 19.00
N VAL A 143 5.83 -4.44 18.80
CA VAL A 143 6.48 -4.54 17.48
C VAL A 143 5.57 -5.23 16.45
N LEU A 144 4.89 -6.31 16.83
CA LEU A 144 3.92 -6.99 15.96
C LEU A 144 2.74 -6.09 15.62
N ALA A 145 2.21 -5.36 16.59
CA ALA A 145 1.10 -4.43 16.38
C ALA A 145 1.50 -3.31 15.40
N LEU A 146 2.72 -2.78 15.52
CA LEU A 146 3.24 -1.77 14.60
C LEU A 146 3.46 -2.34 13.18
N ALA A 147 4.03 -3.53 13.06
CA ALA A 147 4.20 -4.19 11.76
C ALA A 147 2.86 -4.46 11.08
N PHE A 148 1.86 -4.90 11.85
CA PHE A 148 0.50 -5.09 11.36
C PHE A 148 -0.13 -3.78 10.90
N TRP A 149 0.02 -2.70 11.66
CA TRP A 149 -0.46 -1.37 11.30
C TRP A 149 0.13 -0.89 9.97
N ILE A 150 1.45 -0.99 9.82
CA ILE A 150 2.13 -0.60 8.58
C ILE A 150 1.66 -1.46 7.40
N SER A 151 1.50 -2.77 7.58
CA SER A 151 0.94 -3.61 6.50
C SER A 151 -0.46 -3.16 6.11
N LEU A 152 -1.31 -2.81 7.08
CA LEU A 152 -2.67 -2.35 6.84
C LEU A 152 -2.72 -1.04 6.04
N THR A 153 -1.85 -0.07 6.33
CA THR A 153 -1.82 1.20 5.58
C THR A 153 -1.49 0.98 4.11
N PHE A 154 -0.52 0.14 3.79
CA PHE A 154 -0.16 -0.20 2.41
C PHE A 154 -1.25 -0.98 1.68
N VAL A 155 -1.90 -1.91 2.38
CA VAL A 155 -3.04 -2.66 1.85
C VAL A 155 -4.18 -1.73 1.45
N VAL A 156 -4.59 -0.82 2.34
CA VAL A 156 -5.69 0.12 2.09
C VAL A 156 -5.35 1.04 0.91
N ARG A 157 -4.13 1.59 0.87
CA ARG A 157 -3.66 2.41 -0.26
C ARG A 157 -3.62 1.63 -1.58
N ARG A 158 -3.38 0.32 -1.53
CA ARG A 158 -3.39 -0.53 -2.72
C ARG A 158 -4.81 -0.83 -3.21
N TRP A 159 -5.78 -0.91 -2.30
CA TRP A 159 -7.21 -0.93 -2.65
C TRP A 159 -7.66 0.40 -3.26
N HIS A 160 -7.20 1.53 -2.72
CA HIS A 160 -7.43 2.86 -3.29
C HIS A 160 -6.85 3.00 -4.70
N ASP A 161 -5.67 2.40 -4.96
CA ASP A 161 -5.08 2.36 -6.30
C ASP A 161 -5.92 1.55 -7.31
N ARG A 162 -6.82 0.68 -6.85
CA ARG A 162 -7.81 -0.03 -7.69
C ARG A 162 -9.18 0.65 -7.71
N ASP A 163 -9.27 1.88 -7.21
CA ASP A 163 -10.51 2.62 -7.04
C ASP A 163 -11.57 1.90 -6.17
N LYS A 164 -11.11 1.06 -5.23
CA LYS A 164 -11.96 0.34 -4.26
C LYS A 164 -11.82 0.97 -2.88
N SER A 165 -12.84 0.83 -2.04
CA SER A 165 -12.82 1.35 -0.66
C SER A 165 -11.82 0.59 0.22
N GLY A 166 -11.21 1.26 1.19
CA GLY A 166 -10.33 0.64 2.18
C GLY A 166 -10.95 -0.52 2.97
N ALA A 167 -12.29 -0.60 3.05
CA ALA A 167 -13.01 -1.73 3.67
C ALA A 167 -12.67 -3.10 3.05
N TRP A 168 -12.19 -3.14 1.80
CA TRP A 168 -11.72 -4.38 1.16
C TRP A 168 -10.48 -4.97 1.86
N ALA A 169 -9.74 -4.17 2.65
CA ALA A 169 -8.67 -4.65 3.51
C ALA A 169 -9.15 -5.67 4.56
N LEU A 170 -10.44 -5.61 4.94
CA LEU A 170 -11.02 -6.55 5.91
C LEU A 170 -11.03 -8.00 5.40
N LEU A 171 -10.89 -8.22 4.08
CA LEU A 171 -10.72 -9.56 3.53
C LEU A 171 -9.47 -10.25 4.10
N GLY A 172 -8.44 -9.50 4.47
CA GLY A 172 -7.24 -10.04 5.11
C GLY A 172 -7.49 -10.75 6.45
N PHE A 173 -8.62 -10.52 7.11
CA PHE A 173 -9.01 -11.25 8.32
C PHE A 173 -9.58 -12.65 8.02
N ILE A 174 -9.90 -12.97 6.76
CA ILE A 174 -10.32 -14.30 6.35
C ILE A 174 -9.07 -15.14 6.06
N PRO A 175 -8.75 -16.16 6.89
CA PRO A 175 -7.53 -16.93 6.73
C PRO A 175 -7.54 -17.69 5.40
N ILE A 176 -6.35 -17.86 4.82
CA ILE A 176 -6.07 -18.55 3.55
C ILE A 176 -6.71 -17.84 2.35
N ILE A 177 -8.04 -17.83 2.27
CA ILE A 177 -8.80 -17.32 1.13
C ILE A 177 -8.63 -15.81 0.96
N GLY A 178 -8.75 -15.05 2.04
CA GLY A 178 -8.60 -13.60 2.02
C GLY A 178 -7.20 -13.18 1.62
N TRP A 179 -6.20 -13.84 2.18
CA TRP A 179 -4.78 -13.63 1.87
C TRP A 179 -4.45 -13.96 0.41
N MET A 180 -4.96 -15.08 -0.11
CA MET A 180 -4.77 -15.46 -1.51
C MET A 180 -5.41 -14.44 -2.46
N TRP A 181 -6.67 -14.08 -2.22
CA TRP A 181 -7.38 -13.11 -3.05
C TRP A 181 -6.70 -11.75 -3.04
N GLN A 182 -6.35 -11.25 -1.85
CA GLN A 182 -5.68 -9.99 -1.68
C GLN A 182 -4.28 -10.00 -2.32
N GLY A 183 -3.54 -11.10 -2.19
CA GLY A 183 -2.27 -11.29 -2.88
C GLY A 183 -2.40 -11.19 -4.39
N ILE A 184 -3.44 -11.80 -4.98
CA ILE A 184 -3.73 -11.73 -6.42
C ILE A 184 -4.09 -10.30 -6.85
N GLU A 185 -5.12 -9.74 -6.21
CA GLU A 185 -5.74 -8.47 -6.61
C GLU A 185 -4.81 -7.27 -6.34
N CYS A 186 -4.18 -7.22 -5.17
CA CYS A 186 -3.29 -6.13 -4.77
C CYS A 186 -1.85 -6.35 -5.28
N GLY A 187 -1.38 -7.61 -5.35
CA GLY A 187 0.01 -7.92 -5.69
C GLY A 187 0.31 -7.96 -7.18
N PHE A 188 -0.60 -8.51 -8.00
CA PHE A 188 -0.31 -8.80 -9.41
C PHE A 188 -1.07 -7.91 -10.40
N LEU A 189 -2.33 -7.57 -10.13
CA LEU A 189 -3.12 -6.74 -11.05
C LEU A 189 -2.63 -5.29 -11.12
N GLU A 190 -2.98 -4.59 -12.21
CA GLU A 190 -2.65 -3.18 -12.44
C GLU A 190 -3.61 -2.22 -11.79
N GLY A 191 -3.10 -1.17 -11.13
CA GLY A 191 -3.92 -0.06 -10.62
C GLY A 191 -4.71 0.66 -11.72
N SER A 192 -5.62 1.54 -11.30
CA SER A 192 -6.39 2.38 -12.22
C SER A 192 -5.47 3.29 -13.03
N LEU A 193 -5.72 3.38 -14.34
CA LEU A 193 -5.01 4.30 -15.22
C LEU A 193 -5.43 5.74 -14.92
N GLY A 194 -4.47 6.68 -14.97
CA GLY A 194 -4.74 8.09 -14.69
C GLY A 194 -5.10 8.40 -13.22
N PRO A 195 -5.53 9.64 -12.95
CA PRO A 195 -6.04 10.07 -11.64
C PRO A 195 -7.33 9.32 -11.26
N ASN A 196 -7.51 9.03 -9.96
CA ASN A 196 -8.77 8.50 -9.41
C ASN A 196 -9.21 9.33 -8.19
N ARG A 197 -10.32 8.97 -7.55
CA ARG A 197 -10.86 9.70 -6.36
C ARG A 197 -9.91 9.74 -5.15
N TYR A 198 -8.89 8.88 -5.13
CA TYR A 198 -7.88 8.80 -4.08
C TYR A 198 -6.56 9.49 -4.46
N GLY A 199 -6.50 10.13 -5.64
CA GLY A 199 -5.38 10.96 -6.06
C GLY A 199 -4.74 10.57 -7.41
N PRO A 200 -3.63 11.24 -7.77
CA PRO A 200 -2.92 11.01 -9.03
C PRO A 200 -2.29 9.62 -9.10
N SER A 201 -2.03 9.13 -10.31
CA SER A 201 -1.40 7.83 -10.52
C SER A 201 0.00 7.78 -9.86
N PRO A 202 0.31 6.75 -9.06
CA PRO A 202 1.62 6.57 -8.48
C PRO A 202 2.72 6.31 -9.53
N LYS A 203 2.34 6.03 -10.79
CA LYS A 203 3.26 5.90 -11.92
C LYS A 203 3.51 7.21 -12.67
N GLY A 204 2.88 8.32 -12.29
CA GLY A 204 3.01 9.61 -12.99
C GLY A 204 2.35 9.67 -14.37
N ILE A 205 1.60 8.62 -14.76
CA ILE A 205 0.86 8.59 -16.03
C ILE A 205 -0.38 9.48 -15.86
N THR A 206 -0.29 10.73 -16.28
CA THR A 206 -1.45 11.52 -16.72
C THR A 206 -2.01 10.82 -17.95
N GLY A 207 -3.32 10.63 -18.08
CA GLY A 207 -3.96 9.74 -19.06
C GLY A 207 -3.78 10.03 -20.56
N VAL A 208 -2.67 10.63 -20.98
CA VAL A 208 -2.25 10.81 -22.37
C VAL A 208 -1.79 9.44 -22.89
N THR A 209 -2.61 8.81 -23.72
CA THR A 209 -2.23 7.59 -24.45
C THR A 209 -1.47 7.97 -25.71
N PHE A 210 -0.75 7.03 -26.33
CA PHE A 210 -0.09 7.27 -27.62
C PHE A 210 -1.06 7.69 -28.74
N GLU A 211 -2.37 7.52 -28.52
CA GLU A 211 -3.43 7.94 -29.45
C GLU A 211 -3.62 9.46 -29.48
N ASP A 212 -3.21 10.20 -28.44
CA ASP A 212 -3.19 11.68 -28.45
C ASP A 212 -2.08 12.24 -29.36
N PHE A 213 -1.09 11.42 -29.70
CA PHE A 213 -0.14 11.73 -30.77
C PHE A 213 -0.72 11.16 -32.06
N GLY A 214 -1.54 11.96 -32.75
CA GLY A 214 -2.01 11.62 -34.10
C GLY A 214 -0.87 11.14 -35.01
N PRO A 215 -1.15 10.32 -36.04
CA PRO A 215 -0.10 9.73 -36.87
C PRO A 215 0.84 10.82 -37.37
N ALA A 216 2.16 10.58 -37.24
CA ALA A 216 3.17 11.52 -37.69
C ALA A 216 2.85 11.97 -39.13
N PRO A 217 2.93 13.27 -39.45
CA PRO A 217 2.64 13.74 -40.79
C PRO A 217 3.53 12.97 -41.77
N VAL A 218 2.89 12.18 -42.62
CA VAL A 218 3.55 11.47 -43.70
C VAL A 218 4.05 12.55 -44.65
N ALA A 219 5.37 12.70 -44.72
CA ALA A 219 6.03 13.63 -45.63
C ALA A 219 5.97 13.15 -47.07
#